data_AF-T0M1N6-F1
#
_entry.id   AF-T0M1N6-F1
#
_cell.length_a   1.000
_cell.length_b   1.000
_cell.length_c   1.000
_cell.angle_alpha   90.00
_cell.angle_beta   90.00
_cell.angle_gamma   90.00
#
_symmetry.space_group_name_H-M   'P 1'
#
loop_
_entity.id
_entity.type
_entity.pdbx_description
1 polymer ?
#
loop_
_entity_poly.entity_id
_entity_poly.type
_entity_poly.pdbx_seq_one_letter_code
_entity_poly.pdbx_strand_id
1 'polypeptide(L)'
;MAIEGNFNDARNYLDKMLIEYGLSGIDIIKGMHSSIRSEQIAYKQKLEIIMALAEAEFRIVEGGTDNIQMDALLAKLSYIGSEIN
;
A
#
# COMPACT_ATOMS: atom_id res chain seq x y z
N MET A 1 4.48 0.71 9.87
CA MET A 1 4.94 1.98 9.25
C MET A 1 3.76 2.85 8.82
N ALA A 2 3.06 2.60 7.70
CA ALA A 2 1.86 3.39 7.35
C ALA A 2 0.67 3.11 8.29
N ILE A 3 0.46 1.83 8.64
CA ILE A 3 -0.58 1.38 9.58
C ILE A 3 -0.31 1.88 11.01
N GLU A 4 0.93 2.26 11.32
CA GLU A 4 1.34 2.79 12.64
C GLU A 4 1.28 4.33 12.70
N GLY A 5 0.72 4.98 11.67
CA GLY A 5 0.51 6.44 11.64
C GLY A 5 1.68 7.26 11.09
N ASN A 6 2.76 6.63 10.62
CA ASN A 6 3.90 7.36 10.04
C ASN A 6 3.85 7.35 8.51
N PHE A 7 2.91 8.13 7.97
CA PHE A 7 2.70 8.27 6.53
C PHE A 7 3.93 8.82 5.80
N ASN A 8 4.61 9.80 6.39
CA ASN A 8 5.79 10.43 5.77
C ASN A 8 6.95 9.45 5.60
N ASP A 9 7.21 8.60 6.61
CA ASP A 9 8.26 7.59 6.49
C ASP A 9 7.89 6.47 5.51
N ALA A 10 6.61 6.08 5.48
CA ALA A 10 6.12 5.12 4.48
C ALA A 10 6.26 5.68 3.05
N ARG A 11 5.98 6.97 2.85
CA ARG A 11 6.18 7.64 1.56
C ARG A 11 7.64 7.70 1.16
N ASN A 12 8.52 8.08 2.08
CA ASN A 12 9.96 8.11 1.80
C ASN A 12 10.49 6.73 1.39
N TYR A 13 9.99 5.65 2.00
CA TYR A 13 10.36 4.30 1.62
C TYR A 13 9.83 3.90 0.24
N LEU A 14 8.58 4.27 -0.06
CA LEU A 14 7.98 4.08 -1.38
C LEU A 14 8.79 4.80 -2.48
N ASP A 15 9.17 6.06 -2.24
CA ASP A 15 9.96 6.84 -3.19
C ASP A 15 11.31 6.17 -3.48
N LYS A 16 11.97 5.60 -2.46
CA LYS A 16 13.19 4.79 -2.68
C LYS A 16 12.93 3.57 -3.55
N MET A 17 11.85 2.84 -3.31
CA MET A 17 11.51 1.65 -4.09
C MET A 17 11.23 1.99 -5.57
N LEU A 18 10.50 3.07 -5.82
CA LEU A 18 10.15 3.50 -7.18
C LEU A 18 11.32 4.16 -7.91
N ILE A 19 12.06 5.05 -7.25
CA ILE A 19 13.07 5.91 -7.88
C ILE A 19 14.46 5.30 -7.81
N GLU A 20 14.89 4.86 -6.63
CA GLU A 20 16.26 4.34 -6.44
C GLU A 20 16.38 2.89 -6.92
N TYR A 21 15.39 2.05 -6.59
CA TYR A 21 15.41 0.63 -6.97
C TYR A 21 14.69 0.33 -8.30
N GLY A 22 13.97 1.30 -8.86
CA GLY A 22 13.30 1.16 -10.16
C GLY A 22 12.20 0.10 -10.19
N LEU A 23 11.60 -0.21 -9.04
CA LEU A 23 10.52 -1.17 -8.96
C LEU A 23 9.24 -0.59 -9.55
N SER A 24 8.44 -1.41 -10.24
CA SER A 24 7.11 -1.00 -10.65
C SER A 24 6.14 -0.98 -9.46
N GLY A 25 5.12 -0.14 -9.51
CA GLY A 25 4.05 -0.14 -8.51
C GLY A 25 3.38 -1.50 -8.38
N ILE A 26 3.23 -2.22 -9.50
CA ILE A 26 2.69 -3.59 -9.51
C ILE A 26 3.56 -4.57 -8.72
N ASP A 27 4.88 -4.51 -8.84
CA ASP A 27 5.78 -5.40 -8.10
C ASP A 27 5.72 -5.12 -6.60
N ILE A 28 5.63 -3.84 -6.22
CA ILE A 28 5.47 -3.43 -4.82
C ILE A 28 4.13 -3.96 -4.27
N ILE A 29 3.02 -3.78 -5.00
CA ILE A 29 1.70 -4.26 -4.60
C ILE A 29 1.69 -5.78 -4.42
N LYS A 30 2.31 -6.54 -5.33
CA LYS A 30 2.43 -8.01 -5.21
C LYS A 30 3.21 -8.43 -3.97
N GLY A 31 4.28 -7.70 -3.65
CA GLY A 31 5.04 -7.90 -2.42
C GLY A 31 4.19 -7.66 -1.17
N MET A 32 3.48 -6.53 -1.12
CA MET A 32 2.59 -6.17 -0.01
C MET A 32 1.46 -7.19 0.17
N HIS A 33 0.81 -7.59 -0.92
CA HIS A 33 -0.26 -8.58 -0.91
C HIS A 33 0.22 -9.96 -0.46
N SER A 34 1.47 -10.31 -0.75
CA SER A 34 2.06 -11.56 -0.23
C SER A 34 2.31 -11.45 1.28
N SER A 35 2.86 -10.33 1.74
CA SER A 35 3.18 -10.09 3.16
C SER A 35 1.93 -10.05 4.06
N ILE A 36 0.83 -9.44 3.60
CA ILE A 36 -0.36 -9.22 4.44
C ILE A 36 -1.07 -10.52 4.82
N ARG A 37 -0.89 -11.59 4.05
CA ARG A 37 -1.53 -12.89 4.33
C ARG A 37 -1.07 -13.48 5.67
N SER A 38 0.23 -13.41 5.93
CA SER A 38 0.87 -13.90 7.16
C SER A 38 0.76 -12.94 8.35
N GLU A 39 0.35 -11.70 8.11
CA GLU A 39 0.31 -10.65 9.14
C GLU A 39 -0.77 -10.92 10.19
N GLN A 40 -0.47 -10.66 11.48
CA GLN A 40 -1.36 -10.93 12.61
C GLN A 40 -2.14 -9.67 13.03
N ILE A 41 -2.97 -9.16 12.10
CA ILE A 41 -3.87 -8.01 12.32
C ILE A 41 -5.34 -8.44 12.38
N ALA A 42 -6.22 -7.53 12.80
CA ALA A 42 -7.65 -7.81 12.86
C ALA A 42 -8.21 -8.24 11.50
N TYR A 43 -9.11 -9.22 11.49
CA TYR A 43 -9.66 -9.79 10.25
C TYR A 43 -10.27 -8.72 9.33
N LYS A 44 -11.02 -7.77 9.90
CA LYS A 44 -11.62 -6.66 9.14
C LYS A 44 -10.57 -5.79 8.46
N GLN A 45 -9.50 -5.42 9.18
CA GLN A 45 -8.38 -4.65 8.62
C GLN A 45 -7.71 -5.40 7.49
N LYS A 46 -7.46 -6.70 7.66
CA LYS A 46 -6.86 -7.54 6.62
C LYS A 46 -7.68 -7.52 5.33
N LEU A 47 -9.01 -7.65 5.44
CA LEU A 47 -9.90 -7.57 4.26
C LEU A 47 -9.84 -6.19 3.59
N GLU A 48 -9.91 -5.10 4.37
CA GLU A 48 -9.86 -3.74 3.84
C GLU A 48 -8.53 -3.44 3.13
N ILE A 49 -7.42 -3.94 3.66
CA ILE A 49 -6.09 -3.81 3.05
C ILE A 49 -6.03 -4.58 1.72
N ILE A 50 -6.52 -5.82 1.69
CA ILE A 50 -6.55 -6.63 0.46
C ILE A 50 -7.38 -5.93 -0.63
N MET A 51 -8.54 -5.37 -0.28
CA MET A 51 -9.37 -4.61 -1.22
C MET A 51 -8.64 -3.36 -1.75
N ALA A 52 -7.97 -2.61 -0.88
CA ALA A 52 -7.20 -1.43 -1.28
C ALA A 52 -6.05 -1.78 -2.25
N LEU A 53 -5.35 -2.90 -2.00
CA LEU A 53 -4.29 -3.40 -2.87
C LEU A 53 -4.83 -3.78 -4.26
N ALA A 54 -5.95 -4.51 -4.31
CA ALA A 54 -6.58 -4.91 -5.57
C ALA A 54 -7.07 -3.71 -6.39
N GLU A 55 -7.64 -2.69 -5.72
CA GLU A 55 -8.07 -1.47 -6.39
C GLU A 55 -6.89 -0.68 -6.98
N ALA A 56 -5.78 -0.57 -6.22
CA ALA A 56 -4.56 0.09 -6.72
C ALA A 56 -3.96 -0.66 -7.92
N GLU A 57 -3.87 -1.99 -7.84
CA GLU A 57 -3.39 -2.83 -8.95
C GLU A 57 -4.24 -2.64 -10.20
N PHE A 58 -5.57 -2.70 -10.06
CA PHE A 58 -6.50 -2.48 -11.17
C PHE A 58 -6.29 -1.11 -11.83
N ARG A 59 -6.20 -0.03 -11.03
CA ARG A 59 -6.01 1.32 -11.56
C ARG A 59 -4.69 1.48 -12.30
N ILE A 60 -3.61 0.87 -11.81
CA ILE A 60 -2.31 0.91 -12.51
C ILE A 60 -2.39 0.15 -13.83
N VAL A 61 -3.00 -1.05 -13.84
CA VAL A 61 -3.18 -1.86 -15.06
C VAL A 61 -3.99 -1.11 -16.13
N GLU A 62 -4.99 -0.34 -15.72
CA GLU A 62 -5.81 0.50 -16.61
C GLU A 62 -5.08 1.79 -17.09
N GLY A 63 -3.79 1.94 -16.80
CA GLY A 63 -2.97 3.07 -17.24
C GLY A 63 -2.85 4.22 -16.22
N GLY A 64 -3.27 3.99 -14.98
CA GLY A 64 -3.03 4.91 -13.87
C GLY A 64 -1.55 5.03 -13.54
N THR A 65 -1.12 6.23 -13.15
CA THR A 65 0.29 6.50 -12.82
C THR A 65 0.69 5.88 -11.47
N ASP A 66 1.73 5.05 -11.47
CA ASP A 66 2.23 4.32 -10.31
C ASP A 66 2.39 5.20 -9.06
N ASN A 67 3.13 6.30 -9.14
CA ASN A 67 3.38 7.16 -7.98
C ASN A 67 2.08 7.67 -7.32
N ILE A 68 1.12 8.15 -8.12
CA ILE A 68 -0.17 8.66 -7.64
C ILE A 68 -1.01 7.52 -7.02
N GLN A 69 -1.05 6.35 -7.65
CA GLN A 69 -1.83 5.22 -7.12
C GLN A 69 -1.20 4.66 -5.85
N MET A 70 0.13 4.61 -5.78
CA MET A 70 0.84 4.15 -4.59
C MET A 70 0.69 5.14 -3.43
N ASP A 71 0.67 6.44 -3.70
CA ASP A 71 0.35 7.46 -2.70
C ASP A 71 -1.06 7.31 -2.15
N ALA A 72 -2.04 7.08 -3.04
CA ALA A 72 -3.42 6.83 -2.67
C ALA A 72 -3.55 5.55 -1.83
N LEU A 73 -2.83 4.49 -2.19
CA LEU A 73 -2.76 3.25 -1.43
C LEU A 73 -2.19 3.49 -0.03
N LEU A 74 -1.05 4.18 0.10
CA LEU A 74 -0.47 4.51 1.40
C LEU A 74 -1.44 5.31 2.29
N ALA A 75 -2.16 6.28 1.71
CA ALA A 75 -3.14 7.07 2.44
C ALA A 75 -4.30 6.19 2.93
N LYS A 76 -4.79 5.28 2.08
CA LYS A 76 -5.84 4.32 2.43
C LYS A 76 -5.40 3.38 3.55
N LEU A 77 -4.16 2.88 3.51
CA LEU A 77 -3.61 2.03 4.56
C LEU A 77 -3.44 2.78 5.89
N SER A 78 -3.00 4.03 5.84
CA SER A 78 -2.92 4.90 7.03
C SER A 78 -4.31 5.13 7.64
N TYR A 79 -5.34 5.35 6.80
CA TYR A 79 -6.72 5.52 7.25
C TYR A 79 -7.28 4.26 7.95
N ILE A 80 -7.06 3.08 7.35
CA ILE A 80 -7.44 1.79 7.94
C ILE A 80 -6.74 1.56 9.30
N GLY A 81 -5.47 1.97 9.40
CA GLY A 81 -4.72 1.93 10.66
C GLY A 81 -5.26 2.89 11.72
N SER A 82 -5.75 4.08 11.32
CA SER A 82 -6.23 5.11 12.25
C SER A 82 -7.66 4.90 12.77
N GLU A 83 -8.54 4.26 12.00
CA GLU A 83 -9.97 4.07 12.36
C GLU A 83 -10.20 3.13 13.56
N ILE A 84 -9.14 2.48 14.08
CA ILE A 84 -9.26 1.40 15.08
C ILE A 84 -8.45 1.68 16.36
N ASN A 85 -7.86 2.88 16.50
CA ASN A 85 -7.31 3.39 17.77
C ASN A 85 -8.34 4.20 18.55
#